data_AF-A0A7S3S8L0-F1
#
_entry.id   AF-A0A7S3S8L0-F1
#
_cell.length_a   1.000
_cell.length_b   1.000
_cell.length_c   1.000
_cell.angle_alpha   90.00
_cell.angle_beta   90.00
_cell.angle_gamma   90.00
#
_symmetry.space_group_name_H-M   'P 1'
#
loop_
_entity.id
_entity.type
_entity.pdbx_description
1 polymer ?
#
loop_
_entity_poly.entity_id
_entity_poly.type
_entity_poly.pdbx_seq_one_letter_code
_entity_poly.pdbx_strand_id
1 'polypeptide(L)'
;KSTAASRKGGADTAASQAGRWWTEVNSVCPLSGFPLCMLPYPPFKLQGYHPRSTAATQLLDGGYLMLHVLATWNFEVADCQLAEQDVVALDKYVKRCKLGPFGLGRARELRAKGTP
;
A
#
# COMPACT_ATOMS: atom_id res chain seq x y z
N LYS A 1 -57.91 2.19 -2.23
CA LYS A 1 -57.06 2.56 -1.08
C LYS A 1 -55.75 1.79 -1.24
N SER A 2 -54.73 2.41 -1.84
CA SER A 2 -53.44 1.77 -2.12
C SER A 2 -52.40 2.32 -1.16
N THR A 3 -51.74 1.46 -0.40
CA THR A 3 -50.65 1.78 0.51
C THR A 3 -49.32 1.72 -0.25
N ALA A 4 -48.64 2.86 -0.37
CA ALA A 4 -47.28 2.93 -0.89
C ALA A 4 -46.28 2.67 0.25
N ALA A 5 -45.50 1.60 0.13
CA ALA A 5 -44.37 1.31 1.02
C ALA A 5 -43.17 2.16 0.61
N SER A 6 -42.76 3.07 1.50
CA SER A 6 -41.56 3.89 1.38
C SER A 6 -40.31 3.01 1.55
N ARG A 7 -39.50 2.89 0.49
CA ARG A 7 -38.19 2.21 0.55
C ARG A 7 -37.20 3.14 1.24
N LYS A 8 -36.81 2.78 2.46
CA LYS A 8 -35.74 3.43 3.23
C LYS A 8 -34.40 3.14 2.52
N GLY A 9 -33.89 4.11 1.79
CA GLY A 9 -32.54 4.07 1.21
C GLY A 9 -31.51 4.01 2.33
N GLY A 10 -30.61 3.02 2.26
CA GLY A 10 -29.49 2.86 3.19
C GLY A 10 -28.54 4.05 3.08
N ALA A 11 -28.44 4.81 4.16
CA ALA A 11 -27.59 5.97 4.31
C ALA A 11 -26.39 5.64 5.21
N ASP A 12 -25.61 4.60 4.85
CA ASP A 12 -24.50 4.15 5.69
C ASP A 12 -23.11 4.40 5.08
N THR A 13 -22.99 5.05 3.91
CA THR A 13 -21.69 5.19 3.21
C THR A 13 -21.04 6.57 3.32
N ALA A 14 -21.67 7.57 3.93
CA ALA A 14 -21.14 8.93 3.95
C ALA A 14 -20.27 9.25 5.18
N ALA A 15 -20.38 8.49 6.28
CA ALA A 15 -19.72 8.84 7.55
C ALA A 15 -18.25 8.41 7.66
N SER A 16 -17.72 7.60 6.73
CA SER A 16 -16.35 7.04 6.83
C SER A 16 -15.27 7.77 6.01
N GLN A 17 -15.60 8.87 5.32
CA GLN A 17 -14.65 9.58 4.45
C GLN A 17 -13.85 10.69 5.15
N ALA A 18 -14.29 11.20 6.31
CA ALA A 18 -13.64 12.32 7.01
C ALA A 18 -12.25 12.01 7.64
N GLY A 19 -11.64 10.86 7.33
CA GLY A 19 -10.36 10.43 7.94
C GLY A 19 -9.37 9.74 6.99
N ARG A 20 -9.68 9.64 5.70
CA ARG A 20 -8.83 8.95 4.71
C ARG A 20 -8.20 9.95 3.74
N TRP A 21 -7.19 10.70 4.18
CA TRP A 21 -6.52 11.74 3.37
C TRP A 21 -6.10 11.29 1.96
N TRP A 22 -5.87 10.00 1.75
CA TRP A 22 -5.45 9.46 0.46
C TRP A 22 -6.59 9.31 -0.56
N THR A 23 -7.86 9.42 -0.16
CA THR A 23 -8.99 9.37 -1.11
C THR A 23 -9.07 10.61 -2.00
N GLU A 24 -8.38 11.69 -1.61
CA GLU A 24 -8.27 12.94 -2.39
C GLU A 24 -7.07 12.92 -3.37
N VAL A 25 -6.24 11.88 -3.33
CA VAL A 25 -5.05 11.75 -4.17
C VAL A 25 -5.45 11.24 -5.56
N ASN A 26 -5.23 12.06 -6.60
CA ASN A 26 -5.55 11.73 -7.99
C ASN A 26 -4.42 10.99 -8.75
N SER A 27 -3.51 10.34 -8.04
CA SER A 27 -2.40 9.58 -8.66
C SER A 27 -2.63 8.06 -8.62
N VAL A 28 -1.96 7.37 -9.53
CA VAL A 28 -1.89 5.91 -9.59
C VAL A 28 -0.62 5.41 -8.92
N CYS A 29 -0.65 4.18 -8.41
CA CYS A 29 0.54 3.48 -7.97
C CYS A 29 1.45 3.23 -9.19
N PRO A 30 2.71 3.67 -9.20
CA PRO A 30 3.62 3.48 -10.34
C PRO A 30 4.01 2.01 -10.57
N LEU A 31 3.82 1.13 -9.58
CA LEU A 31 4.09 -0.30 -9.74
C LEU A 31 2.91 -1.08 -10.32
N SER A 32 1.69 -0.81 -9.86
CA SER A 32 0.50 -1.60 -10.23
C SER A 32 -0.43 -0.89 -11.21
N GLY A 33 -0.24 0.41 -11.45
CA GLY A 33 -1.20 1.25 -12.17
C GLY A 33 -2.52 1.48 -11.43
N PHE A 34 -2.66 0.97 -10.20
CA PHE A 34 -3.92 1.05 -9.45
C PHE A 34 -4.16 2.45 -8.87
N PRO A 35 -5.37 3.02 -8.96
CA PRO A 35 -5.68 4.33 -8.36
C PRO A 35 -5.51 4.33 -6.84
N LEU A 36 -4.64 5.20 -6.31
CA LEU A 36 -4.33 5.21 -4.87
C LEU A 36 -5.53 5.62 -4.01
N CYS A 37 -6.39 6.49 -4.54
CA CYS A 37 -7.64 6.90 -3.87
C CYS A 37 -8.63 5.74 -3.65
N MET A 38 -8.50 4.64 -4.40
CA MET A 38 -9.37 3.47 -4.30
C MET A 38 -8.83 2.40 -3.34
N LEU A 39 -7.66 2.61 -2.73
CA LEU A 39 -7.10 1.65 -1.77
C LEU A 39 -7.95 1.60 -0.49
N PRO A 40 -8.25 0.40 0.03
CA PRO A 40 -8.99 0.26 1.28
C PRO A 40 -8.15 0.60 2.53
N TYR A 41 -6.86 0.88 2.35
CA TYR A 41 -5.85 1.22 3.36
C TYR A 41 -4.99 2.40 2.86
N PRO A 42 -4.28 3.14 3.74
CA PRO A 42 -3.44 4.25 3.32
C PRO A 42 -2.29 3.76 2.42
N PRO A 43 -1.89 4.50 1.37
CA PRO A 43 -0.71 4.15 0.58
C PRO A 43 0.56 4.14 1.44
N PHE A 44 1.53 3.31 1.04
CA PHE A 44 2.87 3.29 1.61
C PHE A 44 3.66 4.51 1.12
N LYS A 45 4.40 5.15 2.02
CA LYS A 45 5.25 6.31 1.72
C LYS A 45 6.70 5.84 1.64
N LEU A 46 7.25 5.74 0.45
CA LEU A 46 8.67 5.47 0.24
C LEU A 46 9.44 6.79 0.30
N GLN A 47 10.45 6.86 1.18
CA GLN A 47 11.25 8.06 1.43
C GLN A 47 12.57 7.97 0.67
N GLY A 48 12.89 9.00 -0.13
CA GLY A 48 14.17 9.11 -0.84
C GLY A 48 14.31 8.10 -1.99
N TYR A 49 14.55 8.45 -3.23
CA TYR A 49 15.11 9.66 -3.81
C TYR A 49 14.83 9.56 -5.31
N HIS A 50 14.29 10.61 -5.90
CA HIS A 50 14.43 10.81 -7.35
C HIS A 50 15.89 11.26 -7.58
N PRO A 51 16.65 10.82 -8.62
CA PRO A 51 18.01 11.29 -8.92
C PRO A 51 18.25 12.81 -8.88
N ARG A 52 17.19 13.62 -8.80
CA ARG A 52 17.18 15.09 -8.71
C ARG A 52 16.66 15.67 -7.38
N SER A 53 16.17 14.89 -6.40
CA SER A 53 15.61 15.45 -5.15
C SER A 53 15.50 14.46 -3.98
N THR A 54 16.21 14.77 -2.89
CA THR A 54 16.28 14.07 -1.58
C THR A 54 15.01 14.21 -0.76
N ALA A 55 14.05 15.00 -1.26
CA ALA A 55 12.81 15.31 -0.56
C ALA A 55 11.58 14.64 -1.21
N ALA A 56 11.72 13.91 -2.32
CA ALA A 56 10.57 13.29 -2.97
C ALA A 56 10.08 12.06 -2.18
N THR A 57 8.85 12.12 -1.68
CA THR A 57 8.13 10.96 -1.14
C THR A 57 7.26 10.36 -2.24
N GLN A 58 7.40 9.07 -2.50
CA GLN A 58 6.54 8.36 -3.44
C GLN A 58 5.45 7.60 -2.71
N LEU A 59 4.23 7.66 -3.25
CA LEU A 59 3.10 6.90 -2.75
C LEU A 59 2.94 5.61 -3.55
N LEU A 60 2.89 4.48 -2.84
CA LEU A 60 2.81 3.15 -3.42
C LEU A 60 1.64 2.36 -2.81
N ASP A 61 1.10 1.42 -3.57
CA ASP A 61 0.34 0.31 -2.99
C ASP A 61 1.33 -0.59 -2.23
N GLY A 62 1.32 -0.50 -0.90
CA GLY A 62 2.26 -1.25 -0.07
C GLY A 62 1.98 -2.76 0.00
N GLY A 63 0.72 -3.17 -0.21
CA GLY A 63 0.37 -4.60 -0.28
C GLY A 63 0.90 -5.22 -1.57
N TYR A 64 0.67 -4.55 -2.70
CA TYR A 64 1.24 -4.94 -3.98
C TYR A 64 2.77 -4.94 -3.94
N LEU A 65 3.39 -3.88 -3.40
CA LEU A 65 4.84 -3.78 -3.28
C LEU A 65 5.44 -4.97 -2.53
N MET A 66 4.87 -5.33 -1.37
CA MET A 66 5.30 -6.49 -0.59
C MET A 66 5.27 -7.78 -1.41
N LEU A 67 4.15 -8.05 -2.09
CA LEU A 67 3.98 -9.24 -2.92
C LEU A 67 4.93 -9.24 -4.11
N HIS A 68 5.11 -8.11 -4.78
CA HIS A 68 6.00 -7.95 -5.91
C HIS A 68 7.45 -8.29 -5.53
N VAL A 69 7.96 -7.72 -4.44
CA VAL A 69 9.32 -7.97 -3.95
C VAL A 69 9.49 -9.44 -3.54
N LEU A 70 8.51 -10.02 -2.84
CA LEU A 70 8.58 -11.43 -2.45
C LEU A 70 8.57 -12.40 -3.64
N ALA A 71 7.73 -12.13 -4.64
CA ALA A 71 7.57 -13.00 -5.80
C ALA A 71 8.76 -12.92 -6.76
N THR A 72 9.34 -11.74 -6.94
CA THR A 72 10.42 -11.50 -7.92
C THR A 72 11.81 -11.55 -7.28
N TRP A 73 11.88 -11.39 -5.96
CA TRP A 73 13.11 -11.06 -5.23
C TRP A 73 13.82 -9.79 -5.77
N ASN A 74 13.08 -8.93 -6.47
CA ASN A 74 13.57 -7.65 -6.95
C ASN A 74 13.24 -6.56 -5.94
N PHE A 75 14.27 -5.85 -5.49
CA PHE A 75 14.16 -4.74 -4.55
C PHE A 75 14.25 -3.38 -5.25
N GLU A 76 14.29 -3.37 -6.58
CA GLU A 76 14.18 -2.16 -7.40
C GLU A 76 12.71 -1.83 -7.66
N VAL A 77 12.29 -0.63 -7.29
CA VAL A 77 10.91 -0.14 -7.29
C VAL A 77 10.89 1.27 -7.84
N ALA A 78 10.28 1.46 -9.01
CA ALA A 78 10.23 2.77 -9.67
C ALA A 78 11.62 3.43 -9.77
N ASP A 79 12.58 2.67 -10.30
CA ASP A 79 13.99 3.06 -10.45
C ASP A 79 14.71 3.36 -9.12
N CYS A 80 14.16 2.87 -7.99
CA CYS A 80 14.71 3.05 -6.66
C CYS A 80 15.01 1.71 -5.98
N GLN A 81 16.23 1.55 -5.49
CA GLN A 81 16.61 0.39 -4.70
C GLN A 81 16.07 0.53 -3.26
N LEU A 82 15.23 -0.40 -2.81
CA LEU A 82 14.76 -0.44 -1.43
C LEU A 82 15.93 -0.67 -0.46
N ALA A 83 16.17 0.31 0.41
CA ALA A 83 17.14 0.19 1.49
C ALA A 83 16.63 -0.73 2.60
N GLU A 84 17.52 -1.12 3.52
CA GLU A 84 17.12 -1.93 4.67
C GLU A 84 16.10 -1.20 5.57
N GLN A 85 16.22 0.12 5.71
CA GLN A 85 15.24 0.90 6.48
C GLN A 85 13.85 0.87 5.82
N ASP A 86 13.78 0.88 4.48
CA ASP A 86 12.51 0.80 3.75
C ASP A 86 11.86 -0.57 3.93
N VAL A 87 12.65 -1.63 3.92
CA VAL A 87 12.18 -2.99 4.19
C VAL A 87 11.56 -3.09 5.57
N VAL A 88 12.22 -2.55 6.60
CA VAL A 88 11.69 -2.50 7.96
C VAL A 88 10.43 -1.64 8.05
N ALA A 89 10.39 -0.50 7.35
CA ALA A 89 9.23 0.37 7.30
C ALA A 89 8.04 -0.31 6.61
N LEU A 90 8.28 -1.05 5.53
CA LEU A 90 7.28 -1.78 4.78
C LEU A 90 6.69 -2.94 5.60
N ASP A 91 7.52 -3.70 6.32
CA ASP A 91 7.04 -4.76 7.23
C ASP A 91 6.12 -4.18 8.33
N LYS A 92 6.55 -3.08 8.97
CA LYS A 92 5.74 -2.38 9.97
C LYS A 92 4.43 -1.89 9.36
N TYR A 93 4.47 -1.36 8.14
CA TYR A 93 3.31 -0.89 7.41
C TYR A 93 2.33 -2.02 7.10
N VAL A 94 2.79 -3.15 6.54
CA VAL A 94 1.95 -4.32 6.19
C VAL A 94 1.26 -4.87 7.43
N LYS A 95 2.01 -4.97 8.55
CA LYS A 95 1.46 -5.39 9.84
C LYS A 95 0.39 -4.42 10.36
N ARG A 96 0.67 -3.11 10.33
CA ARG A 96 -0.27 -2.06 10.78
C ARG A 96 -1.55 -2.06 9.95
N CYS A 97 -1.42 -2.21 8.63
CA CYS A 97 -2.53 -2.21 7.70
C CYS A 97 -3.22 -3.58 7.56
N LYS A 98 -2.72 -4.63 8.25
CA LYS A 98 -3.24 -6.00 8.23
C LYS A 98 -3.31 -6.60 6.81
N LEU A 99 -2.29 -6.34 5.98
CA LEU A 99 -2.27 -6.73 4.56
C LEU A 99 -1.82 -8.17 4.31
N GLY A 100 -1.61 -8.94 5.36
CA GLY A 100 -1.25 -10.36 5.30
C GLY A 100 -0.18 -10.75 6.31
N PRO A 101 0.17 -12.04 6.36
CA PRO A 101 1.18 -12.58 7.28
C PRO A 101 2.62 -12.43 6.76
N PHE A 102 2.80 -11.97 5.53
CA PHE A 102 4.10 -11.92 4.88
C PHE A 102 4.93 -10.71 5.34
N GLY A 103 6.23 -10.94 5.55
CA GLY A 103 7.19 -9.90 5.89
C GLY A 103 8.54 -10.16 5.21
N LEU A 104 9.09 -9.11 4.59
CA LEU A 104 10.37 -9.15 3.88
C LEU A 104 11.54 -9.48 4.79
N GLY A 105 11.56 -8.96 6.03
CA GLY A 105 12.62 -9.25 6.98
C GLY A 105 12.73 -10.74 7.28
N ARG A 106 11.59 -11.41 7.51
CA ARG A 106 11.55 -12.85 7.73
C ARG A 106 11.90 -13.64 6.46
N ALA A 107 11.41 -13.21 5.30
CA ALA A 107 11.74 -13.85 4.04
C ALA A 107 13.26 -13.78 3.75
N ARG A 108 13.90 -12.63 4.02
CA ARG A 108 15.36 -12.46 3.91
C ARG A 108 16.13 -13.41 4.83
N GLU A 109 15.71 -13.52 6.09
CA GLU A 109 16.31 -14.44 7.05
C GLU A 109 16.22 -15.90 6.59
N LEU A 110 15.03 -16.32 6.12
CA LEU A 110 14.81 -17.70 5.63
C LEU A 110 15.65 -18.01 4.40
N ARG A 111 15.75 -17.06 3.46
CA ARG A 111 16.58 -17.22 2.26
C ARG A 111 18.08 -17.23 2.59
N ALA A 112 18.53 -16.41 3.53
CA ALA A 112 19.93 -16.43 4.00
C ALA A 112 20.33 -17.75 4.65
N LYS A 113 19.37 -18.45 5.27
CA LYS A 113 19.57 -19.79 5.85
C LYS A 113 19.56 -20.92 4.81
N GLY A 114 19.39 -20.61 3.53
CA GLY A 114 19.35 -21.61 2.46
C GLY A 114 18.09 -22.46 2.48
N THR A 115 17.01 -21.97 3.07
CA THR A 115 15.71 -22.65 2.99
C THR A 115 15.17 -22.46 1.56
N PRO A 116 14.98 -23.54 0.78
CA PRO A 116 14.44 -23.44 -0.57
C PRO A 116 12.99 -22.91 -0.57
#